data_AF-A0A966RP18-F1
#
_entry.id   AF-A0A966RP18-F1
#
_cell.length_a   1.000
_cell.length_b   1.000
_cell.length_c   1.000
_cell.angle_alpha   90.00
_cell.angle_beta   90.00
_cell.angle_gamma   90.00
#
_symmetry.space_group_name_H-M   'P 1'
#
loop_
_entity.id
_entity.type
_entity.pdbx_description
1 polymer ?
#
loop_
_entity_poly.entity_id
_entity_poly.type
_entity_poly.pdbx_seq_one_letter_code
_entity_poly.pdbx_strand_id
1 'polypeptide(L)'
;PALQEIRLEHQIGNRYLICSDGFTDQVGGNIGQKGPQMFGKRRVQTLLNTFSYHDLESLVRTLMVECERWQGENLRRDDITILAFSLD
;
A
#
# COMPACT_ATOMS: atom_id res chain seq x y z
N PRO A 1 23.91 -8.55 2.78
CA PRO A 1 23.61 -7.31 3.55
C PRO A 1 23.70 -7.58 5.05
N ALA A 2 24.28 -6.68 5.84
CA ALA A 2 24.24 -6.77 7.30
C ALA A 2 22.80 -6.50 7.77
N LEU A 3 22.35 -7.23 8.78
CA LEU A 3 21.03 -7.04 9.37
C LEU A 3 21.00 -5.68 10.08
N GLN A 4 20.07 -4.81 9.70
CA GLN A 4 19.88 -3.52 10.33
C GLN A 4 18.62 -3.58 11.19
N GLU A 5 18.78 -3.31 12.48
CA GLU A 5 17.67 -3.18 13.42
C GLU A 5 17.21 -1.72 13.47
N ILE A 6 15.90 -1.50 13.33
CA ILE A 6 15.27 -0.18 13.50
C ILE A 6 14.32 -0.27 14.69
N ARG A 7 14.50 0.62 15.67
CA ARG A 7 13.62 0.73 16.84
C ARG A 7 12.69 1.93 16.67
N LEU A 8 11.39 1.68 16.81
CA LEU A 8 10.35 2.71 16.75
C LEU A 8 9.60 2.70 18.08
N GLU A 9 9.37 3.87 18.66
CA GLU A 9 8.50 3.98 19.83
C GLU A 9 7.04 3.76 19.42
N HIS A 10 6.33 2.91 20.16
CA HIS A 10 4.92 2.62 19.95
C HIS A 10 4.06 3.44 20.92
N GLN A 11 2.91 3.93 20.43
CA GLN A 11 1.87 4.58 21.21
C GLN A 11 0.53 3.94 20.89
N ILE A 12 -0.35 3.85 21.88
CA ILE A 12 -1.74 3.37 21.70
C ILE A 12 -2.39 4.18 20.58
N GLY A 13 -3.03 3.47 19.65
CA GLY A 13 -3.64 4.04 18.44
C GLY A 13 -2.70 4.08 17.21
N ASN A 14 -1.42 3.77 17.37
CA ASN A 14 -0.54 3.54 16.22
C ASN A 14 -0.99 2.29 15.45
N ARG A 15 -0.96 2.41 14.13
CA ARG A 15 -1.27 1.33 13.18
C ARG A 15 -0.10 1.17 12.23
N TYR A 16 0.22 -0.08 11.94
CA TYR A 16 1.35 -0.44 11.10
C TYR A 16 0.86 -1.16 9.85
N LEU A 17 1.52 -0.87 8.73
CA LEU A 17 1.31 -1.55 7.47
C LEU A 17 2.65 -1.98 6.91
N ILE A 18 2.76 -3.25 6.57
CA ILE A 18 3.88 -3.86 5.88
C ILE A 18 3.36 -4.37 4.55
N CYS A 19 4.08 -4.11 3.46
CA CYS A 19 3.72 -4.60 2.14
C CYS A 19 4.95 -5.09 1.39
N SER A 20 4.74 -6.03 0.46
CA SER A 20 5.75 -6.39 -0.54
C SER A 20 5.91 -5.27 -1.56
N ASP A 21 7.07 -5.23 -2.22
CA ASP A 21 7.34 -4.35 -3.36
C ASP A 21 6.36 -4.56 -4.51
N GLY A 22 5.84 -5.77 -4.72
CA GLY A 22 4.76 -6.04 -5.68
C GLY A 22 3.56 -5.09 -5.55
N PHE A 23 3.24 -4.61 -4.34
CA PHE A 23 2.20 -3.60 -4.14
C PHE A 23 2.59 -2.22 -4.66
N THR A 24 3.81 -1.75 -4.35
CA THR A 24 4.27 -0.42 -4.77
C THR A 24 4.68 -0.38 -6.24
N ASP A 25 5.12 -1.50 -6.78
CA ASP A 25 5.66 -1.59 -8.13
C ASP A 25 4.59 -2.04 -9.14
N GLN A 26 3.37 -2.36 -8.65
CA GLN A 26 2.23 -2.65 -9.50
C GLN A 26 2.04 -1.52 -10.51
N VAL A 27 2.11 -1.89 -11.78
CA VAL A 27 1.97 -0.95 -12.89
C VAL A 27 0.51 -0.79 -13.25
N GLY A 28 0.14 0.44 -13.54
CA GLY A 28 -1.21 0.86 -13.79
C GLY A 28 -1.26 2.26 -14.39
N GLY A 29 -2.43 2.88 -14.35
CA GLY A 29 -2.59 4.25 -14.83
C GLY A 29 -4.05 4.62 -14.99
N ASN A 30 -4.33 5.92 -14.89
CA ASN A 30 -5.66 6.43 -15.21
C ASN A 30 -5.83 6.59 -16.73
N ILE A 31 -7.07 6.47 -17.20
CA ILE A 31 -7.44 6.78 -18.59
C ILE A 31 -6.95 8.20 -18.93
N GLY A 32 -6.19 8.33 -20.01
CA GLY A 32 -5.63 9.60 -20.48
C GLY A 32 -4.25 9.98 -19.93
N GLN A 33 -3.62 9.16 -19.09
CA GLN A 33 -2.23 9.37 -18.69
C GLN A 33 -1.23 8.97 -19.79
N LYS A 34 -0.08 9.67 -19.84
CA LYS A 34 1.03 9.42 -20.78
C LYS A 34 1.81 8.16 -20.39
N GLY A 35 1.16 7.01 -20.49
CA GLY A 35 1.74 5.68 -20.30
C GLY A 35 1.64 5.13 -18.88
N PRO A 36 1.98 3.84 -18.72
CA PRO A 36 1.89 3.12 -17.45
C PRO A 36 2.85 3.66 -16.39
N GLN A 37 2.36 3.75 -15.15
CA GLN A 37 3.10 4.20 -13.97
C GLN A 37 2.98 3.19 -12.83
N MET A 38 4.03 3.07 -12.02
CA MET A 38 3.97 2.29 -10.78
C MET A 38 3.00 2.94 -9.79
N PHE A 39 2.38 2.14 -8.95
CA PHE A 39 1.50 2.63 -7.88
C PHE A 39 2.25 3.58 -6.96
N GLY A 40 3.43 3.16 -6.50
CA GLY A 40 4.41 3.97 -5.82
C GLY A 40 4.04 4.37 -4.38
N LYS A 41 5.07 4.65 -3.58
CA LYS A 41 4.93 5.00 -2.16
C LYS A 41 4.07 6.23 -1.92
N ARG A 42 4.07 7.21 -2.84
CA ARG A 42 3.27 8.43 -2.72
C ARG A 42 1.78 8.13 -2.73
N ARG A 43 1.29 7.26 -3.62
CA ARG A 43 -0.12 6.86 -3.63
C ARG A 43 -0.49 6.11 -2.37
N VAL A 44 0.36 5.19 -1.92
CA VAL A 44 0.15 4.47 -0.65
C VAL A 44 -0.02 5.45 0.50
N GLN A 45 0.88 6.43 0.65
CA GLN A 45 0.79 7.46 1.68
C GLN A 45 -0.50 8.30 1.57
N THR A 46 -0.89 8.69 0.36
CA THR A 46 -2.15 9.41 0.15
C THR A 46 -3.34 8.57 0.61
N LEU A 47 -3.41 7.29 0.23
CA LEU A 47 -4.50 6.40 0.61
C LEU A 47 -4.55 6.16 2.13
N LEU A 48 -3.40 5.95 2.77
CA LEU A 48 -3.32 5.80 4.23
C LEU A 48 -3.85 7.03 4.97
N ASN A 49 -3.54 8.24 4.47
CA ASN A 49 -4.06 9.48 5.04
C ASN A 49 -5.56 9.63 4.78
N THR A 50 -6.00 9.37 3.55
CA THR A 50 -7.41 9.49 3.13
C THR A 50 -8.33 8.53 3.87
N PHE A 51 -7.88 7.30 4.14
CA PHE A 51 -8.68 6.26 4.81
C PHE A 51 -8.24 6.02 6.26
N SER A 52 -7.57 7.01 6.87
CA SER A 52 -7.08 6.93 8.24
C SER A 52 -8.19 6.73 9.28
N TYR A 53 -9.44 7.05 8.98
CA TYR A 53 -10.57 6.83 9.89
C TYR A 53 -11.20 5.43 9.77
N HIS A 54 -10.78 4.60 8.81
CA HIS A 54 -11.25 3.22 8.70
C HIS A 54 -10.61 2.31 9.76
N ASP A 55 -11.32 1.24 10.12
CA ASP A 55 -10.70 0.09 10.79
C ASP A 55 -9.67 -0.60 9.87
N LEU A 56 -8.78 -1.42 10.44
CA LEU A 56 -7.67 -2.02 9.70
C LEU A 56 -8.12 -2.95 8.57
N GLU A 57 -9.19 -3.71 8.77
CA GLU A 57 -9.69 -4.63 7.74
C GLU A 57 -10.22 -3.82 6.55
N SER A 58 -11.07 -2.82 6.83
CA SER A 58 -11.59 -1.91 5.82
C SER A 58 -10.47 -1.17 5.09
N LEU A 59 -9.44 -0.71 5.80
CA LEU A 59 -8.28 -0.06 5.19
C LEU A 59 -7.55 -0.98 4.21
N VAL A 60 -7.22 -2.21 4.61
CA VAL A 60 -6.52 -3.17 3.75
C VAL A 60 -7.36 -3.51 2.52
N ARG A 61 -8.66 -3.72 2.68
CA ARG A 61 -9.58 -3.95 1.55
C ARG A 61 -9.59 -2.76 0.59
N THR A 62 -9.67 -1.53 1.12
CA THR A 62 -9.60 -0.32 0.28
C THR A 62 -8.28 -0.22 -0.49
N LEU A 63 -7.14 -0.49 0.17
CA LEU A 63 -5.83 -0.46 -0.49
C LEU A 63 -5.71 -1.47 -1.64
N MET A 64 -6.23 -2.68 -1.45
CA MET A 64 -6.28 -3.70 -2.51
C MET A 64 -7.16 -3.27 -3.68
N VAL A 65 -8.37 -2.78 -3.40
CA VAL A 65 -9.29 -2.28 -4.45
C VAL A 65 -8.67 -1.13 -5.24
N GLU A 66 -8.00 -0.19 -4.57
CA GLU A 66 -7.34 0.94 -5.24
C GLU A 66 -6.13 0.49 -6.09
N CYS A 67 -5.43 -0.55 -5.66
CA CYS A 67 -4.35 -1.16 -6.45
C CYS A 67 -4.89 -1.89 -7.69
N GLU A 68 -5.97 -2.65 -7.56
CA GLU A 68 -6.64 -3.32 -8.69
C GLU A 68 -7.21 -2.29 -9.69
N ARG A 69 -7.83 -1.22 -9.19
CA ARG A 69 -8.30 -0.10 -10.02
C ARG A 69 -7.15 0.57 -10.76
N TRP A 70 -6.02 0.76 -10.08
CA TRP A 70 -4.83 1.33 -10.70
C TRP A 70 -4.28 0.42 -11.78
N GLN A 71 -4.13 -0.88 -11.48
CA GLN A 71 -3.68 -1.89 -12.42
C GLN A 71 -4.53 -1.85 -13.70
N GLY A 72 -5.85 -1.86 -13.57
CA GLY A 72 -6.75 -1.90 -14.73
C GLY A 72 -6.43 -3.10 -15.62
N GLU A 73 -6.21 -2.85 -16.91
CA GLU A 73 -5.83 -3.89 -17.87
C GLU A 73 -4.32 -4.18 -17.95
N ASN A 74 -3.51 -3.51 -17.11
CA ASN A 74 -2.07 -3.77 -17.08
C ASN A 74 -1.76 -5.12 -16.42
N LEU A 75 -0.64 -5.71 -16.82
CA LEU A 75 -0.16 -6.95 -16.25
C LEU A 75 0.25 -6.78 -14.78
N ARG A 76 -0.15 -7.73 -13.95
CA ARG A 76 0.42 -7.91 -12.62
C ARG A 76 1.87 -8.39 -12.77
N ARG A 77 2.79 -7.68 -12.11
CA ARG A 77 4.25 -7.92 -12.27
C ARG A 77 4.82 -8.86 -11.22
N ASP A 78 4.21 -8.90 -10.04
CA ASP A 78 4.73 -9.63 -8.88
C ASP A 78 3.60 -9.96 -7.90
N ASP A 79 3.93 -10.70 -6.83
CA ASP A 79 3.02 -11.01 -5.76
C ASP A 79 2.79 -9.84 -4.80
N ILE A 80 1.51 -9.55 -4.58
CA ILE A 80 1.07 -8.47 -3.70
C ILE A 80 0.71 -9.07 -2.35
N THR A 81 1.40 -8.62 -1.30
CA THR A 81 1.08 -8.93 0.10
C THR A 81 0.95 -7.64 0.89
N ILE A 82 -0.11 -7.51 1.67
CA ILE A 82 -0.33 -6.42 2.63
C ILE A 82 -0.66 -7.05 3.98
N LEU A 83 0.10 -6.68 5.01
CA LEU A 83 -0.14 -7.03 6.41
C LEU A 83 -0.35 -5.73 7.19
N ALA A 84 -1.45 -5.64 7.92
CA ALA A 84 -1.71 -4.52 8.80
C ALA A 84 -2.03 -5.00 10.22
N PHE A 85 -1.56 -4.26 11.22
CA PHE A 85 -1.79 -4.57 12.62
C PHE A 85 -1.77 -3.28 13.47
N SER A 86 -2.46 -3.33 14.61
CA SER A 86 -2.29 -2.41 15.72
C SER A 86 -1.77 -3.21 16.92
N LEU A 87 -1.21 -2.48 17.87
CA LEU A 87 -0.91 -3.01 19.20
C LEU A 87 -1.75 -2.14 20.14
N ASP A 88 -2.59 -2.80 20.94
CA ASP A 88 -3.47 -2.16 21.90
C ASP A 88 -2.93 -2.38 23.32
#